data_AF-A0A1I3UH73-F1
#
_entry.id   AF-A0A1I3UH73-F1
#
_cell.length_a   1.000
_cell.length_b   1.000
_cell.length_c   1.000
_cell.angle_alpha   90.00
_cell.angle_beta   90.00
_cell.angle_gamma   90.00
#
_symmetry.space_group_name_H-M   'P 1'
#
loop_
_entity.id
_entity.type
_entity.pdbx_description
1 polymer ?
#
loop_
_entity_poly.entity_id
_entity_poly.type
_entity_poly.pdbx_seq_one_letter_code
_entity_poly.pdbx_strand_id
1 'polypeptide(L)'
;MRLTLKERNVSLRGDFHASGRAERLIEFPVPEWVDIFNEVKDCGLNPICLCYQYDFDEKGFGPYGFITENAEKLLSTYFDGLSLFDSEKLEFKEKRGIGNSGLYFWGENENNKIVMDSLLKYRLWKRKNEFLSKKGGVASSTAPSSILLNSFRKHAISAIAIDQMVKGGCDFFISHLFAPEAGQSIVMFDERTISKFIKFAQSINIQTVKMNSYDNLKSW
;
A
#
# COMPACT_ATOMS: atom_id res chain seq x y z
N MET A 1 18.91 34.74 34.63
CA MET A 1 19.95 34.39 33.64
C MET A 1 19.27 33.58 32.54
N ARG A 2 19.14 34.12 31.32
CA ARG A 2 18.46 33.44 30.19
C ARG A 2 19.48 32.55 29.49
N LEU A 3 19.27 31.24 29.52
CA LEU A 3 20.07 30.27 28.76
C LEU A 3 19.83 30.43 27.26
N THR A 4 20.87 30.25 26.46
CA THR A 4 20.82 30.44 25.01
C THR A 4 20.10 29.28 24.31
N LEU A 5 19.52 29.52 23.13
CA LEU A 5 18.80 28.52 22.32
C LEU A 5 19.61 27.25 22.01
N LYS A 6 20.94 27.34 22.05
CA LYS A 6 21.85 26.20 21.85
C LYS A 6 21.92 25.27 23.06
N GLU A 7 21.73 25.81 24.28
CA GLU A 7 21.79 25.05 25.54
C GLU A 7 20.47 24.34 25.84
N ARG A 8 19.33 24.85 25.34
CA ARG A 8 18.04 24.12 25.38
C ARG A 8 18.04 22.85 24.53
N ASN A 9 18.79 22.83 23.43
CA ASN A 9 18.85 21.68 22.53
C ASN A 9 19.77 20.54 23.02
N VAL A 10 20.62 20.80 24.03
CA VAL A 10 21.49 19.77 24.62
C VAL A 10 20.84 19.13 25.85
N SER A 11 19.98 19.87 26.58
CA SER A 11 19.25 19.34 27.76
C SER A 11 18.03 18.47 27.41
N LEU A 12 17.57 18.44 26.16
CA LEU A 12 16.52 17.52 25.68
C LEU A 12 17.09 16.20 25.14
N ARG A 13 18.42 16.07 25.07
CA ARG A 13 19.08 14.78 24.95
C ARG A 13 19.21 14.18 26.34
N GLY A 14 18.07 13.84 26.93
CA GLY A 14 18.06 12.83 27.96
C GLY A 14 18.69 11.58 27.36
N ASP A 15 19.73 11.09 28.00
CA ASP A 15 20.31 9.78 27.78
C ASP A 15 19.20 8.74 27.93
N PHE A 16 18.47 8.47 26.86
CA PHE A 16 17.62 7.31 26.77
C PHE A 16 18.56 6.14 26.55
N HIS A 17 18.67 5.33 27.59
CA HIS A 17 19.26 4.00 27.56
C HIS A 17 18.96 3.29 26.24
N ALA A 18 19.99 2.67 25.68
CA ALA A 18 19.93 1.81 24.50
C ALA A 18 19.08 0.55 24.78
N SER A 19 17.76 0.69 24.88
CA SER A 19 16.81 -0.35 24.51
C SER A 19 16.48 -0.13 23.03
N GLY A 20 16.62 -1.17 22.21
CA GLY A 20 16.19 -1.11 20.81
C GLY A 20 14.74 -0.61 20.74
N ARG A 21 14.49 0.36 19.86
CA ARG A 21 13.15 0.93 19.66
C ARG A 21 12.18 -0.22 19.39
N ALA A 22 11.10 -0.31 20.18
CA ALA A 22 10.13 -1.38 20.03
C ALA A 22 9.33 -1.17 18.73
N GLU A 23 9.30 -2.18 17.87
CA GLU A 23 8.64 -2.11 16.57
C GLU A 23 7.75 -3.34 16.38
N ARG A 24 6.56 -3.14 15.83
CA ARG A 24 5.60 -4.20 15.58
C ARG A 24 4.81 -4.03 14.29
N LEU A 25 4.51 -5.15 13.65
CA LEU A 25 3.53 -5.28 12.58
C LEU A 25 2.23 -5.79 13.18
N ILE A 26 1.11 -5.12 12.90
CA ILE A 26 -0.20 -5.46 13.45
C ILE A 26 -1.14 -5.87 12.31
N GLU A 27 -1.67 -7.09 12.40
CA GLU A 27 -2.71 -7.63 11.51
C GLU A 27 -4.10 -7.32 12.08
N PHE A 28 -5.01 -6.83 11.25
CA PHE A 28 -6.41 -6.56 11.62
C PHE A 28 -7.33 -6.68 10.40
N PRO A 29 -8.64 -6.97 10.58
CA PRO A 29 -9.59 -7.00 9.47
C PRO A 29 -9.86 -5.58 8.93
N VAL A 30 -10.28 -5.47 7.66
CA VAL A 30 -10.77 -4.20 7.12
C VAL A 30 -11.95 -3.72 7.96
N PRO A 31 -11.96 -2.46 8.45
CA PRO A 31 -13.07 -1.94 9.24
C PRO A 31 -14.34 -1.82 8.38
N GLU A 32 -15.50 -2.17 8.93
CA GLU A 32 -16.79 -2.16 8.20
C GLU A 32 -17.20 -0.78 7.68
N TRP A 33 -16.74 0.29 8.34
CA TRP A 33 -17.05 1.67 7.99
C TRP A 33 -16.17 2.23 6.87
N VAL A 34 -15.11 1.53 6.46
CA VAL A 34 -14.19 2.02 5.41
C VAL A 34 -14.65 1.52 4.05
N ASP A 35 -15.01 2.47 3.19
CA ASP A 35 -15.34 2.19 1.80
C ASP A 35 -14.07 2.21 0.93
N ILE A 36 -13.22 1.18 1.06
CA ILE A 36 -12.04 1.00 0.19
C ILE A 36 -12.48 0.62 -1.23
N PHE A 37 -13.57 -0.16 -1.31
CA PHE A 37 -14.01 -0.79 -2.54
C PHE A 37 -15.44 -0.39 -2.91
N ASN A 38 -15.63 0.07 -4.14
CA ASN A 38 -16.96 0.11 -4.72
C ASN A 38 -17.45 -1.30 -5.05
N GLU A 39 -18.76 -1.54 -4.93
CA GLU A 39 -19.44 -2.76 -5.44
C GLU A 39 -19.06 -4.05 -4.67
N VAL A 40 -18.92 -3.96 -3.34
CA VAL A 40 -18.44 -5.08 -2.46
C VAL A 40 -19.37 -6.30 -2.42
N LYS A 41 -20.68 -6.11 -2.60
CA LYS A 41 -21.70 -7.12 -2.23
C LYS A 41 -21.60 -8.48 -2.94
N ASP A 42 -20.85 -8.57 -4.04
CA ASP A 42 -20.77 -9.78 -4.87
C ASP A 42 -19.35 -10.36 -5.02
N CYS A 43 -18.34 -9.82 -4.30
CA CYS A 43 -16.96 -10.27 -4.42
C CYS A 43 -16.54 -11.05 -3.16
N GLY A 44 -16.14 -12.32 -3.31
CA GLY A 44 -15.66 -13.19 -2.22
C GLY A 44 -14.26 -12.83 -1.68
N LEU A 45 -13.94 -11.54 -1.66
CA LEU A 45 -12.68 -11.01 -1.17
C LEU A 45 -12.65 -11.02 0.36
N ASN A 46 -11.58 -11.54 0.94
CA ASN A 46 -11.31 -11.49 2.38
C ASN A 46 -10.04 -10.67 2.66
N PRO A 47 -10.10 -9.33 2.50
CA PRO A 47 -8.93 -8.48 2.69
C PRO A 47 -8.49 -8.43 4.16
N ILE A 48 -7.18 -8.41 4.37
CA ILE A 48 -6.54 -8.24 5.67
C ILE A 48 -5.65 -7.00 5.63
N CYS A 49 -5.71 -6.19 6.68
CA CYS A 49 -4.88 -5.02 6.86
C CYS A 49 -3.65 -5.35 7.72
N LEU A 50 -2.53 -4.73 7.37
CA LEU A 50 -1.28 -4.76 8.10
C LEU A 50 -0.81 -3.32 8.31
N CYS A 51 -0.65 -2.90 9.56
CA CYS A 51 -0.05 -1.62 9.91
C CYS A 51 1.26 -1.80 10.67
N TYR A 52 2.09 -0.77 10.64
CA TYR A 52 3.37 -0.72 11.34
C TYR A 52 3.32 0.27 12.47
N GLN A 53 3.77 -0.12 13.66
CA GLN A 53 3.89 0.77 14.81
C GLN A 53 5.31 0.68 15.38
N TYR A 54 5.86 1.81 15.77
CA TYR A 54 7.20 1.92 16.34
C TYR A 54 7.19 2.83 17.56
N ASP A 55 8.25 2.78 18.36
CA ASP A 55 8.43 3.61 19.56
C ASP A 55 7.23 3.56 20.52
N PHE A 56 6.57 2.40 20.63
CA PHE A 56 5.38 2.25 21.46
C PHE A 56 5.73 1.94 22.93
N ASP A 57 4.94 2.50 23.85
CA ASP A 57 5.09 2.28 25.29
C ASP A 57 4.45 0.96 25.76
N GLU A 58 4.58 0.65 27.06
CA GLU A 58 3.98 -0.54 27.67
C GLU A 58 2.44 -0.57 27.57
N LYS A 59 1.80 0.58 27.34
CA LYS A 59 0.36 0.71 27.15
C LYS A 59 -0.06 0.62 25.67
N GLY A 60 0.92 0.50 24.76
CA GLY A 60 0.72 0.36 23.32
C GLY A 60 0.52 1.67 22.57
N PHE A 61 0.80 2.82 23.18
CA PHE A 61 0.78 4.12 22.49
C PHE A 61 2.11 4.36 21.80
N GLY A 62 2.05 4.68 20.51
CA GLY A 62 3.22 4.99 19.70
C GLY A 62 2.81 5.29 18.26
N PRO A 63 3.67 5.97 17.50
CA PRO A 63 3.41 6.35 16.12
C PRO A 63 3.21 5.16 15.18
N TYR A 64 2.36 5.39 14.18
CA TYR A 64 2.10 4.47 13.08
C TYR A 64 2.76 4.94 11.79
N GLY A 65 3.28 3.99 11.02
CA GLY A 65 3.80 4.21 9.68
C GLY A 65 5.10 3.46 9.39
N PHE A 66 5.34 3.19 8.11
CA PHE A 66 6.51 2.47 7.63
C PHE A 66 7.67 3.43 7.33
N ILE A 67 8.20 4.08 8.38
CA ILE A 67 9.25 5.12 8.21
C ILE A 67 10.58 4.79 8.88
N THR A 68 10.66 3.70 9.64
CA THR A 68 11.90 3.29 10.32
C THR A 68 12.81 2.53 9.35
N GLU A 69 14.10 2.41 9.69
CA GLU A 69 15.05 1.62 8.88
C GLU A 69 14.62 0.14 8.77
N ASN A 70 14.06 -0.43 9.84
CA ASN A 70 13.51 -1.79 9.83
C ASN A 70 12.27 -1.91 8.94
N ALA A 71 11.39 -0.92 8.94
CA ALA A 71 10.25 -0.87 8.02
C ALA A 71 10.69 -0.71 6.56
N GLU A 72 11.68 0.13 6.28
CA GLU A 72 12.24 0.29 4.93
C GLU A 72 12.89 -1.03 4.46
N LYS A 73 13.66 -1.69 5.32
CA LYS A 73 14.24 -3.01 5.04
C LYS A 73 13.17 -4.07 4.81
N LEU A 74 12.11 -4.08 5.62
CA LEU A 74 10.96 -4.97 5.48
C LEU A 74 10.33 -4.82 4.10
N LEU A 75 9.99 -3.58 3.71
CA LEU A 75 9.31 -3.29 2.45
C LEU A 75 10.21 -3.55 1.24
N SER A 76 11.44 -3.03 1.24
CA SER A 76 12.36 -3.14 0.11
C SER A 76 12.84 -4.56 -0.16
N THR A 77 12.97 -5.39 0.88
CA THR A 77 13.40 -6.79 0.71
C THR A 77 12.25 -7.68 0.26
N TYR A 78 11.04 -7.47 0.81
CA TYR A 78 9.91 -8.33 0.50
C TYR A 78 9.18 -7.92 -0.79
N PHE A 79 8.97 -6.62 -0.97
CA PHE A 79 8.33 -6.04 -2.15
C PHE A 79 9.38 -5.47 -3.11
N ASP A 80 10.19 -6.34 -3.69
CA ASP A 80 11.17 -5.95 -4.70
C ASP A 80 10.47 -5.34 -5.94
N GLY A 81 11.08 -4.34 -6.57
CA GLY A 81 10.52 -3.67 -7.75
C GLY A 81 9.15 -2.99 -7.53
N LEU A 82 8.91 -2.46 -6.34
CA LEU A 82 7.63 -1.84 -5.97
C LEU A 82 7.25 -0.67 -6.91
N SER A 83 6.02 -0.68 -7.41
CA SER A 83 5.48 0.35 -8.28
C SER A 83 4.04 0.73 -7.92
N LEU A 84 3.75 2.03 -7.92
CA LEU A 84 2.41 2.58 -7.71
C LEU A 84 1.73 2.82 -9.04
N PHE A 85 0.51 2.34 -9.21
CA PHE A 85 -0.34 2.69 -10.34
C PHE A 85 -0.97 4.07 -10.16
N ASP A 86 -0.66 4.99 -11.08
CA ASP A 86 -1.27 6.30 -11.22
C ASP A 86 -2.43 6.20 -12.22
N SER A 87 -3.67 6.23 -11.70
CA SER A 87 -4.89 6.09 -12.50
C SER A 87 -5.20 7.33 -13.35
N GLU A 88 -4.69 8.51 -13.00
CA GLU A 88 -4.90 9.73 -13.78
C GLU A 88 -3.99 9.74 -15.02
N LYS A 89 -2.72 9.38 -14.84
CA LYS A 89 -1.71 9.34 -15.91
C LYS A 89 -1.69 8.00 -16.65
N LEU A 90 -2.40 7.00 -16.12
CA LEU A 90 -2.43 5.62 -16.59
C LEU A 90 -1.02 5.04 -16.70
N GLU A 91 -0.24 5.13 -15.63
CA GLU A 91 1.16 4.70 -15.63
C GLU A 91 1.61 4.16 -14.29
N PHE A 92 2.72 3.43 -14.30
CA PHE A 92 3.36 2.93 -13.10
C PHE A 92 4.52 3.84 -12.72
N LYS A 93 4.63 4.16 -11.44
CA LYS A 93 5.74 4.91 -10.87
C LYS A 93 6.47 4.04 -9.87
N GLU A 94 7.75 3.82 -10.09
CA GLU A 94 8.62 3.10 -9.15
C GLU A 94 8.61 3.79 -7.78
N LYS A 95 8.63 2.99 -6.72
CA LYS A 95 8.58 3.43 -5.33
C LYS A 95 9.57 2.64 -4.50
N ARG A 96 10.21 3.30 -3.53
CA ARG A 96 11.08 2.67 -2.52
C ARG A 96 10.34 2.26 -1.24
N GLY A 97 9.10 2.73 -1.08
CA GLY A 97 8.27 2.46 0.08
C GLY A 97 6.81 2.84 -0.15
N ILE A 98 6.00 2.67 0.88
CA ILE A 98 4.57 3.01 0.85
C ILE A 98 4.37 4.39 1.46
N GLY A 99 3.55 5.22 0.82
CA GLY A 99 3.32 6.59 1.32
C GLY A 99 2.14 7.29 0.65
N ASN A 100 1.84 6.96 -0.61
CA ASN A 100 0.58 7.33 -1.21
C ASN A 100 -0.44 6.21 -0.97
N SER A 101 -1.71 6.56 -0.80
CA SER A 101 -2.78 5.57 -0.91
C SER A 101 -2.99 5.20 -2.38
N GLY A 102 -3.27 3.93 -2.67
CA GLY A 102 -3.44 3.44 -4.03
C GLY A 102 -3.01 1.99 -4.22
N LEU A 103 -2.96 1.58 -5.49
CA LEU A 103 -2.70 0.21 -5.89
C LEU A 103 -1.21 0.03 -6.21
N TYR A 104 -0.55 -0.84 -5.45
CA TYR A 104 0.88 -1.13 -5.58
C TYR A 104 1.09 -2.52 -6.13
N PHE A 105 2.04 -2.66 -7.05
CA PHE A 105 2.49 -3.92 -7.63
C PHE A 105 3.96 -4.13 -7.30
N TRP A 106 4.37 -5.38 -7.12
CA TRP A 106 5.78 -5.73 -6.87
C TRP A 106 6.19 -6.97 -7.66
N GLY A 107 7.50 -7.18 -7.73
CA GLY A 107 8.13 -8.34 -8.35
C GLY A 107 7.97 -8.41 -9.86
N GLU A 108 8.61 -9.40 -10.46
CA GLU A 108 8.51 -9.72 -11.89
C GLU A 108 7.50 -10.83 -12.18
N ASN A 109 6.30 -10.74 -11.59
CA ASN A 109 5.23 -11.70 -11.83
C ASN A 109 4.69 -11.58 -13.27
N GLU A 110 4.55 -12.69 -13.98
CA GLU A 110 4.02 -12.73 -15.36
C GLU A 110 2.59 -12.17 -15.45
N ASN A 111 1.74 -12.43 -14.45
CA ASN A 111 0.39 -11.88 -14.39
C ASN A 111 0.41 -10.35 -14.21
N ASN A 112 1.36 -9.83 -13.43
CA ASN A 112 1.60 -8.39 -13.35
C ASN A 112 2.01 -7.83 -14.72
N LYS A 113 2.93 -8.50 -15.44
CA LYS A 113 3.34 -8.10 -16.79
C LYS A 113 2.16 -8.06 -17.77
N ILE A 114 1.29 -9.06 -17.76
CA ILE A 114 0.06 -9.09 -18.59
C ILE A 114 -0.82 -7.86 -18.30
N VAL A 115 -1.05 -7.55 -17.03
CA VAL A 115 -1.85 -6.38 -16.63
C VAL A 115 -1.18 -5.08 -17.08
N MET A 116 0.12 -4.93 -16.86
CA MET A 116 0.89 -3.75 -17.27
C MET A 116 0.92 -3.56 -18.79
N ASP A 117 1.13 -4.63 -19.55
CA ASP A 117 1.14 -4.63 -21.02
C ASP A 117 -0.22 -4.29 -21.61
N SER A 118 -1.30 -4.77 -21.00
CA SER A 118 -2.67 -4.41 -21.42
C SER A 118 -2.90 -2.89 -21.31
N LEU A 119 -2.38 -2.27 -20.25
CA LEU A 119 -2.45 -0.83 -20.04
C LEU A 119 -1.58 -0.08 -21.06
N LEU A 120 -0.36 -0.57 -21.32
CA LEU A 120 0.53 0.03 -22.33
C LEU A 120 -0.11 0.01 -23.73
N LYS A 121 -0.70 -1.12 -24.13
CA LYS A 121 -1.43 -1.25 -25.40
C LYS A 121 -2.55 -0.22 -25.49
N TYR A 122 -3.33 -0.03 -24.42
CA TYR A 122 -4.36 1.00 -24.37
C TYR A 122 -3.79 2.41 -24.50
N ARG A 123 -2.70 2.76 -23.79
CA ARG A 123 -2.05 4.08 -23.90
C ARG A 123 -1.57 4.38 -25.31
N LEU A 124 -0.91 3.40 -25.95
CA LEU A 124 -0.42 3.53 -27.32
C LEU A 124 -1.57 3.72 -28.31
N TRP A 125 -2.65 2.94 -28.15
CA TRP A 125 -3.87 3.10 -28.92
C TRP A 125 -4.47 4.51 -28.76
N LYS A 126 -4.60 4.99 -27.52
CA LYS A 126 -5.15 6.32 -27.21
C LYS A 126 -4.32 7.43 -27.89
N ARG A 127 -3.00 7.40 -27.72
CA ARG A 127 -2.09 8.38 -28.36
C ARG A 127 -2.16 8.35 -29.88
N LYS A 128 -2.20 7.15 -30.48
CA LYS A 128 -2.33 6.98 -31.93
C LYS A 128 -3.63 7.62 -32.44
N ASN A 129 -4.74 7.38 -31.76
CA ASN A 129 -6.04 7.93 -32.14
C ASN A 129 -6.12 9.46 -31.96
N GLU A 130 -5.58 9.99 -30.87
CA GLU A 130 -5.47 11.44 -30.66
C GLU A 130 -4.66 12.11 -31.79
N PHE A 131 -3.56 11.48 -32.21
CA PHE A 131 -2.73 11.97 -33.31
C PHE A 131 -3.45 11.91 -34.67
N LEU A 132 -4.13 10.79 -34.97
CA LEU A 132 -4.89 10.65 -36.21
C LEU A 132 -6.04 11.66 -36.29
N SER A 133 -6.78 11.86 -35.19
CA SER A 133 -7.84 12.85 -35.11
C SER A 133 -7.32 14.26 -35.40
N LYS A 134 -6.17 14.65 -34.84
CA LYS A 134 -5.54 15.96 -35.12
C LYS A 134 -5.13 16.14 -36.57
N LYS A 135 -4.89 15.05 -37.31
CA LYS A 135 -4.52 15.07 -38.73
C LYS A 135 -5.70 14.85 -39.69
N GLY A 136 -6.94 14.79 -39.19
CA GLY A 136 -8.12 14.50 -40.00
C GLY A 136 -8.21 13.05 -40.49
N GLY A 137 -7.43 12.14 -39.90
CA GLY A 137 -7.47 10.71 -40.19
C GLY A 137 -8.58 9.98 -39.42
N VAL A 138 -8.93 8.78 -39.87
CA VAL A 138 -9.93 7.94 -39.21
C VAL A 138 -9.32 7.25 -37.99
N ALA A 139 -9.86 7.52 -36.81
CA ALA A 139 -9.47 6.85 -35.58
C ALA A 139 -9.92 5.37 -35.58
N SER A 140 -9.12 4.50 -34.95
CA SER A 140 -9.52 3.12 -34.69
C SER A 140 -10.71 3.09 -33.71
N SER A 141 -11.75 2.32 -34.02
CA SER A 141 -13.00 2.30 -33.25
C SER A 141 -12.95 1.47 -31.97
N THR A 142 -12.08 0.46 -31.89
CA THR A 142 -12.09 -0.51 -30.79
C THR A 142 -10.87 -0.32 -29.90
N ALA A 143 -11.09 0.07 -28.65
CA ALA A 143 -10.03 0.25 -27.66
C ALA A 143 -9.57 -1.10 -27.07
N PRO A 144 -8.27 -1.31 -26.84
CA PRO A 144 -7.79 -2.42 -26.03
C PRO A 144 -8.37 -2.34 -24.62
N SER A 145 -8.83 -3.46 -24.06
CA SER A 145 -9.30 -3.53 -22.68
C SER A 145 -8.14 -3.70 -21.70
N SER A 146 -8.22 -3.01 -20.55
CA SER A 146 -7.34 -3.27 -19.41
C SER A 146 -8.15 -3.19 -18.12
N ILE A 147 -7.89 -4.13 -17.22
CA ILE A 147 -8.53 -4.21 -15.90
C ILE A 147 -8.29 -2.94 -15.06
N LEU A 148 -7.14 -2.29 -15.26
CA LEU A 148 -6.74 -1.09 -14.55
C LEU A 148 -7.50 0.18 -14.97
N LEU A 149 -8.16 0.17 -16.14
CA LEU A 149 -8.99 1.31 -16.56
C LEU A 149 -10.25 1.44 -15.71
N ASN A 150 -10.71 0.34 -15.13
CA ASN A 150 -11.89 0.28 -14.29
C ASN A 150 -11.54 0.11 -12.81
N SER A 151 -10.25 0.01 -12.45
CA SER A 151 -9.84 -0.27 -11.07
C SER A 151 -10.09 0.90 -10.13
N PHE A 152 -10.21 2.12 -10.63
CA PHE A 152 -10.62 3.30 -9.86
C PHE A 152 -11.90 3.89 -10.44
N ARG A 153 -12.95 4.01 -9.62
CA ARG A 153 -14.20 4.72 -9.96
C ARG A 153 -14.56 5.64 -8.82
N LYS A 154 -14.86 6.91 -9.10
CA LYS A 154 -15.38 7.88 -8.11
C LYS A 154 -14.60 7.88 -6.77
N HIS A 155 -13.27 7.87 -6.85
CA HIS A 155 -12.34 7.87 -5.70
C HIS A 155 -12.23 6.57 -4.89
N ALA A 156 -12.93 5.50 -5.25
CA ALA A 156 -12.79 4.18 -4.62
C ALA A 156 -12.38 3.10 -5.63
N ILE A 157 -11.85 1.99 -5.11
CA ILE A 157 -11.27 0.92 -5.92
C ILE A 157 -12.38 -0.06 -6.34
N SER A 158 -12.41 -0.55 -7.58
CA SER A 158 -13.44 -1.51 -8.00
C SER A 158 -13.19 -2.89 -7.38
N ALA A 159 -14.13 -3.39 -6.55
CA ALA A 159 -14.05 -4.72 -5.96
C ALA A 159 -13.91 -5.81 -7.04
N ILE A 160 -14.65 -5.68 -8.15
CA ILE A 160 -14.61 -6.62 -9.28
C ILE A 160 -13.22 -6.66 -9.92
N ALA A 161 -12.59 -5.51 -10.13
CA ALA A 161 -11.23 -5.46 -10.69
C ALA A 161 -10.21 -6.09 -9.73
N ILE A 162 -10.36 -5.86 -8.42
CA ILE A 162 -9.50 -6.50 -7.41
C ILE A 162 -9.69 -8.01 -7.41
N ASP A 163 -10.93 -8.50 -7.36
CA ASP A 163 -11.25 -9.93 -7.39
C ASP A 163 -10.68 -10.63 -8.63
N GLN A 164 -10.79 -10.01 -9.80
CA GLN A 164 -10.18 -10.51 -11.03
C GLN A 164 -8.65 -10.55 -10.96
N MET A 165 -7.99 -9.54 -10.37
CA MET A 165 -6.53 -9.55 -10.19
C MET A 165 -6.08 -10.61 -9.17
N VAL A 166 -6.83 -10.80 -8.08
CA VAL A 166 -6.56 -11.86 -7.08
C VAL A 166 -6.67 -13.24 -7.74
N LYS A 167 -7.79 -13.51 -8.43
CA LYS A 167 -8.01 -14.78 -9.15
C LYS A 167 -7.01 -15.00 -10.27
N GLY A 168 -6.56 -13.91 -10.89
CA GLY A 168 -5.51 -13.92 -11.90
C GLY A 168 -4.10 -14.14 -11.34
N GLY A 169 -3.91 -14.22 -10.03
CA GLY A 169 -2.60 -14.44 -9.42
C GLY A 169 -1.63 -13.27 -9.60
N CYS A 170 -2.14 -12.04 -9.61
CA CYS A 170 -1.32 -10.82 -9.61
C CYS A 170 -0.74 -10.57 -8.21
N ASP A 171 0.51 -10.11 -8.17
CA ASP A 171 1.20 -9.69 -6.95
C ASP A 171 1.00 -8.19 -6.75
N PHE A 172 -0.01 -7.85 -5.95
CA PHE A 172 -0.37 -6.46 -5.65
C PHE A 172 -0.97 -6.31 -4.24
N PHE A 173 -0.93 -5.09 -3.71
CA PHE A 173 -1.59 -4.71 -2.46
C PHE A 173 -2.18 -3.30 -2.60
N ILE A 174 -3.09 -2.96 -1.69
CA ILE A 174 -3.61 -1.59 -1.59
C ILE A 174 -2.96 -0.92 -0.39
N SER A 175 -2.38 0.24 -0.63
CA SER A 175 -1.94 1.14 0.42
C SER A 175 -3.13 2.04 0.78
N HIS A 176 -3.54 2.05 2.05
CA HIS A 176 -4.64 2.90 2.52
C HIS A 176 -4.29 3.55 3.86
N LEU A 177 -4.58 4.84 4.00
CA LEU A 177 -4.41 5.57 5.24
C LEU A 177 -5.66 5.39 6.11
N PHE A 178 -5.53 4.63 7.18
CA PHE A 178 -6.52 4.62 8.25
C PHE A 178 -6.08 5.64 9.29
N ALA A 179 -6.93 6.60 9.60
CA ALA A 179 -6.63 7.66 10.55
C ALA A 179 -7.84 7.87 11.47
N PRO A 180 -7.62 8.15 12.77
CA PRO A 180 -6.32 8.39 13.41
C PRO A 180 -5.55 7.11 13.83
N GLU A 181 -6.16 5.94 13.84
CA GLU A 181 -5.52 4.67 14.22
C GLU A 181 -4.93 3.93 13.00
N ALA A 182 -3.87 3.13 13.21
CA ALA A 182 -3.18 2.32 12.21
C ALA A 182 -2.32 3.07 11.16
N GLY A 183 -2.59 4.35 10.88
CA GLY A 183 -1.83 5.12 9.91
C GLY A 183 -1.80 4.48 8.52
N GLN A 184 -0.70 4.64 7.79
CA GLN A 184 -0.56 4.02 6.47
C GLN A 184 -0.47 2.50 6.60
N SER A 185 -1.43 1.80 6.02
CA SER A 185 -1.57 0.34 6.12
C SER A 185 -1.56 -0.33 4.75
N ILE A 186 -1.16 -1.60 4.74
CA ILE A 186 -1.15 -2.48 3.58
C ILE A 186 -2.39 -3.38 3.66
N VAL A 187 -3.21 -3.38 2.63
CA VAL A 187 -4.37 -4.28 2.48
C VAL A 187 -4.01 -5.37 1.48
N MET A 188 -4.04 -6.61 1.93
CA MET A 188 -3.66 -7.80 1.17
C MET A 188 -4.82 -8.80 1.09
N PHE A 189 -4.77 -9.70 0.10
CA PHE A 189 -5.89 -10.60 -0.21
C PHE A 189 -5.52 -12.09 -0.19
N ASP A 190 -4.22 -12.40 -0.19
CA ASP A 190 -3.72 -13.77 -0.22
C ASP A 190 -3.07 -14.13 1.13
N GLU A 191 -3.68 -15.08 1.84
CA GLU A 191 -3.22 -15.56 3.15
C GLU A 191 -1.78 -16.10 3.11
N ARG A 192 -1.38 -16.72 1.98
CA ARG A 192 -0.02 -17.26 1.83
C ARG A 192 1.01 -16.14 1.79
N THR A 193 0.73 -15.07 1.04
CA THR A 193 1.58 -13.89 0.95
C THR A 193 1.61 -13.13 2.27
N ILE A 194 0.47 -12.96 2.95
CA ILE A 194 0.41 -12.35 4.29
C ILE A 194 1.29 -13.14 5.27
N SER A 195 1.13 -14.47 5.31
CA SER A 195 1.89 -15.35 6.20
C SER A 195 3.41 -15.26 5.95
N LYS A 196 3.83 -15.17 4.68
CA LYS A 196 5.24 -15.01 4.31
C LYS A 196 5.78 -13.64 4.74
N PHE A 197 5.01 -12.57 4.56
CA PHE A 197 5.39 -11.22 4.97
C PHE A 197 5.56 -11.12 6.50
N ILE A 198 4.61 -11.66 7.27
CA ILE A 198 4.67 -11.73 8.73
C ILE A 198 5.90 -12.53 9.19
N LYS A 199 6.15 -13.70 8.59
CA LYS A 199 7.35 -14.52 8.91
C LYS A 199 8.64 -13.77 8.61
N PHE A 200 8.67 -12.99 7.54
CA PHE A 200 9.84 -12.18 7.20
C PHE A 200 10.03 -11.01 8.17
N ALA A 201 8.95 -10.36 8.62
CA ALA A 201 9.03 -9.33 9.67
C ALA A 201 9.63 -9.90 10.98
N GLN A 202 9.19 -11.09 11.38
CA GLN A 202 9.73 -11.79 12.56
C GLN A 202 11.22 -12.11 12.43
N SER A 203 11.70 -12.48 11.22
CA SER A 203 13.11 -12.81 11.00
C SER A 203 14.05 -11.60 11.11
N ILE A 204 13.53 -10.38 11.02
CA ILE A 204 14.26 -9.13 11.24
C ILE A 204 13.90 -8.46 12.57
N ASN A 205 13.42 -9.23 13.56
CA ASN A 205 13.11 -8.80 14.93
C ASN A 205 11.97 -7.77 15.06
N ILE A 206 11.05 -7.73 14.10
CA ILE A 206 9.81 -6.95 14.23
C ILE A 206 8.76 -7.82 14.92
N GLN A 207 8.18 -7.33 16.01
CA GLN A 207 7.13 -8.06 16.73
C GLN A 207 5.88 -8.17 15.85
N THR A 208 5.09 -9.23 16.00
CA THR A 208 3.85 -9.39 15.22
C THR A 208 2.66 -9.59 16.14
N VAL A 209 1.61 -8.82 15.93
CA VAL A 209 0.38 -8.89 16.74
C VAL A 209 -0.80 -9.06 15.79
N LYS A 210 -1.78 -9.87 16.19
CA LYS A 210 -3.05 -10.00 15.49
C LYS A 210 -4.17 -9.43 16.35
N MET A 211 -4.99 -8.57 15.75
CA MET A 211 -6.16 -7.95 16.36
C MET A 211 -7.42 -8.45 15.66
N ASN A 212 -8.50 -8.61 16.44
CA ASN A 212 -9.79 -9.06 15.91
C ASN A 212 -10.65 -7.91 15.34
N SER A 213 -10.25 -6.66 15.57
CA SER A 213 -10.94 -5.46 15.07
C SER A 213 -9.95 -4.29 15.01
N TYR A 214 -10.19 -3.36 14.09
CA TYR A 214 -9.56 -2.04 14.03
C TYR A 214 -9.74 -1.25 15.33
N ASP A 215 -10.90 -1.35 15.97
CA ASP A 215 -11.24 -0.57 17.19
C ASP A 215 -10.36 -0.91 18.40
N ASN A 216 -9.59 -2.01 18.32
CA ASN A 216 -8.62 -2.39 19.34
C ASN A 216 -7.29 -1.63 19.21
N LEU A 217 -7.07 -0.90 18.11
CA LEU A 217 -5.89 -0.07 17.91
C LEU A 217 -5.97 1.20 18.76
N LYS A 218 -4.81 1.73 19.16
CA LYS A 218 -4.73 2.97 19.92
C LYS A 218 -4.50 4.13 18.97
N SER A 219 -5.20 5.23 19.16
CA SER A 219 -4.92 6.48 18.46
C SER A 219 -3.56 7.04 18.89
N TRP A 220 -2.85 7.67 17.97
CA TRP A 220 -1.59 8.37 18.22
C TRP A 220 -1.62 9.79 17.66
#